data_AF-A0A5A7RNL2-F1
#
_entry.id   AF-A0A5A7RNL2-F1
#
_cell.length_a   1.000
_cell.length_b   1.000
_cell.length_c   1.000
_cell.angle_alpha   90.00
_cell.angle_beta   90.00
_cell.angle_gamma   90.00
#
_symmetry.space_group_name_H-M   'P 1'
#
loop_
_entity.id
_entity.type
_entity.pdbx_description
1 polymer ?
#
loop_
_entity_poly.entity_id
_entity_poly.type
_entity_poly.pdbx_seq_one_letter_code
_entity_poly.pdbx_strand_id
1 'polypeptide(L)'
;MEKIQVAMLLLNSVVVILAAFSFYYFSRLMKLVKVRRGGILATSGIFLLMGYVFFIMPWIAVGKSIAMMEEFSYILILAAFTIMLYGVIRIYLDWKGAIR
;
A
#
# COMPACT_ATOMS: atom_id res chain seq x y z
N MET A 1 -16.82 -3.93 -23.01
CA MET A 1 -15.81 -3.10 -22.32
C MET A 1 -15.15 -2.20 -23.34
N GLU A 2 -15.07 -0.91 -23.07
CA GLU A 2 -14.37 0.03 -23.95
C GLU A 2 -12.87 -0.29 -23.93
N LYS A 3 -12.16 -0.12 -25.06
CA LYS A 3 -10.72 -0.43 -25.21
C LYS A 3 -9.86 0.23 -24.11
N ILE A 4 -10.29 1.38 -23.62
CA ILE A 4 -9.64 2.15 -22.55
C ILE A 4 -9.72 1.43 -21.20
N GLN A 5 -10.85 0.81 -20.87
CA GLN A 5 -11.03 0.07 -19.61
C GLN A 5 -10.09 -1.15 -19.54
N VAL A 6 -9.92 -1.85 -20.66
CA VAL A 6 -8.99 -3.00 -20.76
C VAL A 6 -7.53 -2.55 -20.61
N ALA A 7 -7.15 -1.43 -21.23
CA ALA A 7 -5.82 -0.85 -21.08
C ALA A 7 -5.53 -0.43 -19.62
N MET A 8 -6.51 0.18 -18.95
CA MET A 8 -6.40 0.52 -17.53
C MET A 8 -6.25 -0.72 -16.64
N LEU A 9 -7.00 -1.78 -16.90
CA LEU A 9 -6.88 -3.06 -16.18
C LEU A 9 -5.49 -3.67 -16.33
N LEU A 10 -4.93 -3.67 -17.55
CA LEU A 10 -3.58 -4.16 -17.81
C LEU A 10 -2.52 -3.32 -17.06
N LEU A 11 -2.60 -2.00 -17.12
CA LEU A 11 -1.70 -1.11 -16.38
C LEU A 11 -1.77 -1.33 -14.87
N ASN A 12 -2.97 -1.46 -14.31
CA ASN A 12 -3.18 -1.74 -12.89
C ASN A 12 -2.59 -3.10 -12.49
N SER A 13 -2.71 -4.12 -13.34
CA SER A 13 -2.15 -5.44 -13.06
C SER A 13 -0.62 -5.43 -12.97
N VAL A 14 0.06 -4.64 -13.81
CA VAL A 14 1.53 -4.45 -13.74
C VAL A 14 1.92 -3.78 -12.41
N VAL A 15 1.16 -2.78 -11.96
CA VAL A 15 1.41 -2.09 -10.69
C VAL A 15 1.25 -3.06 -9.51
N VAL A 16 0.22 -3.91 -9.52
CA VAL A 16 0.01 -4.93 -8.48
C VAL A 16 1.16 -5.94 -8.44
N ILE A 17 1.64 -6.38 -9.61
CA ILE A 17 2.81 -7.27 -9.71
C ILE A 17 4.05 -6.59 -9.12
N LEU A 18 4.30 -5.32 -9.47
CA LEU A 18 5.43 -4.55 -8.94
C LEU A 18 5.34 -4.36 -7.42
N ALA A 19 4.13 -4.13 -6.89
CA ALA A 19 3.88 -4.00 -5.47
C ALA A 19 4.17 -5.33 -4.74
N ALA A 20 3.77 -6.46 -5.31
CA ALA A 20 4.07 -7.79 -4.77
C ALA A 20 5.59 -8.07 -4.73
N PHE A 21 6.32 -7.75 -5.81
CA PHE A 21 7.78 -7.86 -5.83
C PHE A 21 8.43 -6.95 -4.79
N SER A 22 8.01 -5.69 -4.72
CA SER A 22 8.51 -4.72 -3.75
C SER A 22 8.30 -5.20 -2.31
N PHE A 23 7.12 -5.74 -2.02
CA PHE A 23 6.80 -6.31 -0.71
C PHE A 23 7.68 -7.53 -0.38
N TYR A 24 7.91 -8.41 -1.34
CA TYR A 24 8.76 -9.60 -1.17
C TYR A 24 10.20 -9.20 -0.82
N TYR A 25 10.80 -8.31 -1.60
CA TYR A 25 12.17 -7.84 -1.35
C TYR A 25 12.27 -7.04 -0.06
N PHE A 26 11.31 -6.16 0.22
CA PHE A 26 11.24 -5.41 1.46
C PHE A 26 11.17 -6.33 2.68
N SER A 27 10.28 -7.32 2.66
CA SER A 27 10.17 -8.31 3.75
C SER A 27 11.45 -9.09 3.97
N ARG A 28 12.16 -9.45 2.88
CA ARG A 28 13.44 -10.15 2.95
C ARG A 28 14.55 -9.28 3.52
N LEU A 29 14.60 -8.01 3.11
CA LEU A 29 15.56 -7.02 3.63
C LEU A 29 15.31 -6.75 5.12
N MET A 30 14.06 -6.60 5.54
CA MET A 30 13.73 -6.38 6.96
C MET A 30 14.11 -7.55 7.86
N LYS A 31 14.05 -8.80 7.35
CA LYS A 31 14.58 -9.99 8.06
C LYS A 31 16.10 -9.92 8.24
N LEU A 32 16.84 -9.45 7.23
CA LEU A 32 18.30 -9.32 7.29
C LEU A 32 18.73 -8.27 8.32
N VAL A 33 18.01 -7.16 8.42
CA VAL A 33 18.29 -6.08 9.38
C VAL A 33 17.78 -6.42 10.80
N LYS A 34 17.29 -7.65 11.04
CA LYS A 34 16.71 -8.13 12.32
C LYS A 34 15.60 -7.22 12.88
N VAL A 35 14.96 -6.43 12.02
CA VAL A 35 13.86 -5.57 12.43
C VAL A 35 12.61 -6.43 12.53
N ARG A 36 12.31 -6.92 13.74
CA ARG A 36 11.12 -7.74 14.04
C ARG A 36 9.79 -7.09 13.63
N ARG A 37 9.80 -5.76 13.43
CA ARG A 37 8.61 -4.95 13.15
C ARG A 37 8.37 -4.60 11.68
N GLY A 38 9.13 -5.19 10.74
CA GLY A 38 8.90 -4.99 9.30
C GLY A 38 7.47 -5.31 8.84
N GLY A 39 6.76 -6.20 9.57
CA GLY A 39 5.35 -6.52 9.35
C GLY A 39 4.41 -5.31 9.43
N ILE A 40 4.74 -4.29 10.24
CA ILE A 40 3.91 -3.08 10.40
C ILE A 40 3.93 -2.24 9.12
N LEU A 41 5.11 -2.09 8.48
CA LEU A 41 5.22 -1.39 7.21
C LEU A 41 4.57 -2.16 6.06
N ALA A 42 4.66 -3.49 6.12
CA ALA A 42 3.92 -4.38 5.23
C ALA A 42 2.39 -4.16 5.34
N THR A 43 1.86 -4.05 6.55
CA THR A 43 0.41 -3.77 6.75
C THR A 43 0.00 -2.42 6.22
N SER A 44 0.81 -1.35 6.39
CA SER A 44 0.49 -0.06 5.75
C SER A 44 0.41 -0.17 4.23
N GLY A 45 1.29 -0.95 3.60
CA GLY A 45 1.24 -1.19 2.16
C GLY A 45 -0.07 -1.84 1.69
N ILE A 46 -0.61 -2.79 2.48
CA ILE A 46 -1.89 -3.44 2.18
C ILE A 46 -3.04 -2.43 2.24
N PHE A 47 -3.10 -1.60 3.27
CA PHE A 47 -4.14 -0.57 3.39
C PHE A 47 -4.06 0.45 2.24
N LEU A 48 -2.85 0.82 1.83
CA LEU A 48 -2.64 1.77 0.74
C LEU A 48 -3.08 1.18 -0.61
N LEU A 49 -2.78 -0.11 -0.85
CA LEU A 49 -3.26 -0.83 -2.02
C LEU A 49 -4.79 -0.93 -2.04
N MET A 50 -5.40 -1.28 -0.91
CA MET A 50 -6.86 -1.33 -0.81
C MET A 50 -7.49 0.03 -1.09
N GLY A 51 -6.97 1.11 -0.50
CA GLY A 51 -7.44 2.46 -0.77
C GLY A 51 -7.37 2.80 -2.26
N TYR A 52 -6.23 2.53 -2.89
CA TYR A 52 -6.08 2.72 -4.34
C TYR A 52 -7.09 1.92 -5.17
N VAL A 53 -7.31 0.64 -4.84
CA VAL A 53 -8.29 -0.20 -5.54
C VAL A 53 -9.70 0.39 -5.39
N PHE A 54 -10.12 0.75 -4.19
CA PHE A 54 -11.45 1.36 -3.97
C PHE A 54 -11.61 2.72 -4.66
N PHE A 55 -10.52 3.48 -4.80
CA PHE A 55 -10.52 4.74 -5.53
C PHE A 55 -10.73 4.56 -7.04
N ILE A 56 -10.02 3.60 -7.64
CA ILE A 56 -10.00 3.45 -9.11
C ILE A 56 -11.10 2.54 -9.65
N MET A 57 -11.62 1.62 -8.84
CA MET A 57 -12.64 0.66 -9.26
C MET A 57 -13.93 1.31 -9.82
N PRO A 58 -14.49 2.39 -9.21
CA PRO A 58 -15.67 3.07 -9.75
C PRO A 58 -15.45 3.62 -11.15
N TRP A 59 -14.27 4.21 -11.39
CA TRP A 59 -13.87 4.70 -12.70
C TRP A 59 -13.80 3.60 -13.74
N ILE A 60 -13.26 2.43 -13.36
CA ILE A 60 -13.16 1.28 -14.28
C ILE A 60 -14.54 0.68 -14.57
N ALA A 61 -15.38 0.50 -13.54
CA ALA A 61 -16.65 -0.22 -13.65
C ALA A 61 -17.79 0.64 -14.21
N VAL A 62 -17.86 1.92 -13.81
CA VAL A 62 -18.99 2.82 -14.09
C VAL A 62 -18.57 4.03 -14.92
N GLY A 63 -17.27 4.30 -15.08
CA GLY A 63 -16.77 5.44 -15.87
C GLY A 63 -16.87 6.79 -15.18
N LYS A 64 -17.24 6.81 -13.88
CA LYS A 64 -17.35 8.02 -13.07
C LYS A 64 -16.97 7.72 -11.62
N SER A 65 -16.61 8.78 -10.89
CA SER A 65 -16.42 8.68 -9.45
C SER A 65 -17.72 8.36 -8.71
N ILE A 66 -17.58 7.67 -7.58
CA ILE A 66 -18.65 7.43 -6.61
C ILE A 66 -18.15 7.97 -5.27
N ALA A 67 -18.73 9.08 -4.81
CA ALA A 67 -18.25 9.83 -3.64
C ALA A 67 -18.04 8.95 -2.39
N MET A 68 -18.99 8.04 -2.12
CA MET A 68 -18.88 7.10 -0.98
C MET A 68 -17.64 6.19 -1.05
N MET A 69 -17.26 5.72 -2.26
CA MET A 69 -16.09 4.86 -2.43
C MET A 69 -14.78 5.66 -2.39
N GLU A 70 -14.81 6.92 -2.83
CA GLU A 70 -13.67 7.84 -2.69
C GLU A 70 -13.40 8.18 -1.22
N GLU A 71 -14.44 8.52 -0.45
CA GLU A 71 -14.32 8.76 0.99
C GLU A 71 -13.77 7.54 1.73
N PHE A 72 -14.27 6.34 1.41
CA PHE A 72 -13.77 5.10 1.99
C PHE A 72 -12.31 4.84 1.63
N SER A 73 -11.92 5.08 0.37
CA SER A 73 -10.52 5.04 -0.06
C SER A 73 -9.65 5.99 0.75
N TYR A 74 -10.07 7.23 0.94
CA TYR A 74 -9.30 8.20 1.70
C TYR A 74 -9.11 7.79 3.16
N ILE A 75 -10.13 7.18 3.79
CA ILE A 75 -10.00 6.60 5.14
C ILE A 75 -8.94 5.48 5.16
N LEU A 76 -8.94 4.59 4.17
CA LEU A 76 -7.94 3.52 4.05
C LEU A 76 -6.52 4.07 3.83
N ILE A 77 -6.37 5.07 2.97
CA ILE A 77 -5.07 5.73 2.71
C ILE A 77 -4.58 6.45 3.97
N LEU A 78 -5.46 7.14 4.69
CA LEU A 78 -5.12 7.80 5.95
C LEU A 78 -4.64 6.78 6.98
N ALA A 79 -5.38 5.67 7.15
CA ALA A 79 -4.98 4.58 8.04
C ALA A 79 -3.63 3.99 7.64
N ALA A 80 -3.38 3.79 6.33
CA ALA A 80 -2.10 3.34 5.81
C ALA A 80 -0.96 4.28 6.24
N PHE A 81 -1.13 5.59 6.06
CA PHE A 81 -0.12 6.57 6.44
C PHE A 81 0.12 6.60 7.95
N THR A 82 -0.92 6.50 8.77
CA THR A 82 -0.78 6.43 10.24
C THR A 82 0.02 5.20 10.66
N ILE A 83 -0.29 4.03 10.09
CA ILE A 83 0.44 2.78 10.37
C ILE A 83 1.90 2.91 9.90
N MET A 84 2.13 3.52 8.73
CA MET A 84 3.47 3.72 8.17
C MET A 84 4.31 4.63 9.06
N LEU A 85 3.77 5.78 9.48
CA LEU A 85 4.41 6.72 10.41
C LEU A 85 4.78 6.03 11.72
N TYR A 86 3.84 5.29 12.31
CA TYR A 86 4.11 4.52 13.52
C TYR A 86 5.23 3.49 13.29
N GLY A 87 5.19 2.76 12.18
CA GLY A 87 6.22 1.80 11.79
C GLY A 87 7.60 2.44 11.70
N VAL A 88 7.73 3.56 10.98
CA VAL A 88 8.99 4.30 10.82
C VAL A 88 9.53 4.79 12.17
N ILE A 89 8.69 5.41 13.00
CA ILE A 89 9.10 5.90 14.34
C ILE A 89 9.63 4.75 15.19
N ARG A 90 8.94 3.60 15.21
CA ARG A 90 9.35 2.44 16.01
C ARG A 90 10.66 1.83 15.50
N ILE A 91 10.86 1.77 14.19
CA ILE A 91 12.12 1.30 13.60
C ILE A 91 13.27 2.24 13.97
N TYR A 92 13.04 3.56 13.88
CA TYR A 92 14.03 4.55 14.28
C TYR A 92 14.43 4.42 15.76
N LEU A 93 13.47 4.25 16.66
CA LEU A 93 13.73 4.04 18.09
C LEU A 93 14.50 2.73 18.35
N ASP A 94 14.12 1.63 17.69
CA ASP A 94 14.80 0.35 17.83
C ASP A 94 16.26 0.44 17.32
N TRP A 95 16.50 1.15 16.22
CA TRP A 95 17.85 1.42 15.69
C TRP A 95 18.68 2.31 16.61
N LYS A 96 18.10 3.41 17.12
CA LYS A 96 18.77 4.30 18.09
C LYS A 96 19.16 3.54 19.36
N GLY A 97 18.36 2.57 19.79
CA GLY A 97 18.65 1.71 20.93
C GLY A 97 19.75 0.67 20.67
N ALA A 98 19.98 0.28 19.41
CA ALA A 98 20.98 -0.71 19.02
C ALA A 98 22.39 -0.13 18.81
N ILE A 99 22.53 1.18 18.61
CA ILE A 99 23.83 1.88 18.45
C ILE A 99 24.40 2.31 19.83
N ARG A 100 24.23 1.47 20.86
CA ARG A 100 24.88 1.66 22.17
C ARG A 100 25.93 0.61 22.40
#